data_AF-A0AA36N0E6-F1
#
_entry.id   AF-A0AA36N0E6-F1
#
_cell.length_a   1.000
_cell.length_b   1.000
_cell.length_c   1.000
_cell.angle_alpha   90.00
_cell.angle_beta   90.00
_cell.angle_gamma   90.00
#
_symmetry.space_group_name_H-M   'P 1'
#
loop_
_entity.id
_entity.type
_entity.pdbx_description
1 polymer ?
#
loop_
_entity_poly.entity_id
_entity_poly.type
_entity_poly.pdbx_seq_one_letter_code
_entity_poly.pdbx_strand_id
1 'polypeptide(L)'
;MYFRLDHEGHFVVTDGFRDLVRRKGVPPRYRWRAWRALTGWSALSKPGWYERIMRKPPDGKTVEAIEKDLDRTFPGIEEFDDGKKRELADMLRAHAGLFPSVGYCQGMNFVAGFLLMVAGRVPDAAKDAFFLLVQMMVKYRANLLFCDGLPLLKLHTFQYRTLLQRLFPDVPSFLPH
;
A
#
# COMPACT_ATOMS: atom_id res chain seq x y z
N MET A 1 9.83 9.24 24.29
CA MET A 1 9.01 9.91 23.26
C MET A 1 8.95 9.00 22.03
N TYR A 2 7.76 8.66 21.51
CA TYR A 2 7.63 7.70 20.39
C TYR A 2 7.91 8.32 19.01
N PHE A 3 7.85 9.65 18.93
CA PHE A 3 8.09 10.43 17.71
C PHE A 3 8.95 11.64 18.05
N ARG A 4 9.67 12.14 17.05
CA ARG A 4 10.35 13.44 17.04
C ARG A 4 10.07 14.14 15.70
N LEU A 5 10.22 15.46 15.65
CA LEU A 5 10.27 16.19 14.39
C LEU A 5 11.72 16.26 13.90
N ASP A 6 11.94 16.10 12.60
CA ASP A 6 13.23 16.47 12.01
C ASP A 6 13.32 17.98 11.74
N HIS A 7 14.45 18.41 11.17
CA HIS A 7 14.73 19.81 10.86
C HIS A 7 13.77 20.40 9.80
N GLU A 8 13.06 19.56 9.06
CA GLU A 8 12.06 19.96 8.07
C GLU A 8 10.62 19.89 8.63
N GLY A 9 10.47 19.53 9.91
CA GLY A 9 9.18 19.39 10.57
C GLY A 9 8.45 18.08 10.25
N HIS A 10 9.13 17.08 9.69
CA HIS A 10 8.53 15.77 9.43
C HIS A 10 8.58 14.87 10.65
N PHE A 11 7.56 14.03 10.80
CA PHE A 11 7.53 13.04 11.88
C PHE A 11 8.53 11.91 11.62
N VAL A 12 9.44 11.72 12.57
CA VAL A 12 10.40 10.62 12.61
C VAL A 12 10.12 9.73 13.81
N VAL A 13 9.94 8.43 13.55
CA VAL A 13 9.78 7.40 14.58
C VAL A 13 11.10 7.07 15.27
N THR A 14 11.04 6.88 16.59
CA THR A 14 12.20 6.48 17.39
C THR A 14 12.42 4.96 17.36
N ASP A 15 13.63 4.50 17.64
CA ASP A 15 13.94 3.05 17.70
C ASP A 15 13.12 2.34 18.78
N GLY A 16 12.90 2.99 19.92
CA GLY A 16 12.03 2.46 20.97
C GLY A 16 10.58 2.24 20.50
N PHE A 17 10.05 3.10 19.61
CA PHE A 17 8.74 2.87 19.02
C PHE A 17 8.74 1.69 18.03
N ARG A 18 9.76 1.61 17.16
CA ARG A 18 9.90 0.49 16.22
C ARG A 18 9.96 -0.85 16.94
N ASP A 19 10.72 -0.90 18.02
CA ASP A 19 10.87 -2.10 18.84
C ASP A 19 9.59 -2.47 19.59
N LEU A 20 8.87 -1.47 20.14
CA LEU A 20 7.54 -1.70 20.73
C LEU A 20 6.56 -2.31 19.72
N VAL A 21 6.49 -1.74 18.51
CA VAL A 21 5.63 -2.23 17.43
C VAL A 21 6.01 -3.67 17.04
N ARG A 22 7.30 -3.97 16.92
CA ARG A 22 7.79 -5.33 16.59
C ARG A 22 7.39 -6.35 17.65
N ARG A 23 7.50 -6.00 18.93
CA ARG A 23 7.26 -6.93 20.05
C ARG A 23 5.79 -7.09 20.44
N LYS A 24 5.00 -6.03 20.34
CA LYS A 24 3.62 -5.97 20.86
C LYS A 24 2.56 -5.78 19.77
N GLY A 25 2.96 -5.49 18.54
CA GLY A 25 2.04 -5.11 17.46
C GLY A 25 1.40 -3.73 17.70
N VAL A 26 0.49 -3.35 16.80
CA VAL A 26 -0.28 -2.11 16.92
C VAL A 26 -1.76 -2.44 17.12
N PRO A 27 -2.38 -2.02 18.24
CA PRO A 27 -3.81 -2.17 18.44
C PRO A 27 -4.62 -1.50 17.32
N PRO A 28 -5.78 -2.07 16.89
CA PRO A 28 -6.53 -1.58 15.73
C PRO A 28 -6.74 -0.06 15.70
N ARG A 29 -7.22 0.52 16.81
CA ARG A 29 -7.47 1.97 16.95
C ARG A 29 -6.25 2.88 16.76
N TYR A 30 -5.04 2.33 16.81
CA TYR A 30 -3.80 3.09 16.63
C TYR A 30 -3.07 2.77 15.32
N ARG A 31 -3.52 1.77 14.54
CA ARG A 31 -2.86 1.33 13.29
C ARG A 31 -2.64 2.48 12.33
N TRP A 32 -3.68 3.26 12.06
CA TRP A 32 -3.58 4.37 11.12
C TRP A 32 -2.52 5.42 11.50
N ARG A 33 -2.49 5.82 12.78
CA ARG A 33 -1.49 6.78 13.29
C ARG A 33 -0.09 6.18 13.27
N ALA A 34 0.05 4.92 13.71
CA ALA A 34 1.33 4.25 13.75
C ALA A 34 1.91 4.01 12.36
N TRP A 35 1.11 3.53 11.40
CA TRP A 35 1.57 3.20 10.06
C TRP A 35 2.00 4.44 9.28
N ARG A 36 1.22 5.53 9.34
CA ARG A 36 1.64 6.83 8.81
C ARG A 36 3.00 7.23 9.36
N ALA A 37 3.18 7.19 10.67
CA ALA A 37 4.44 7.56 11.28
C ALA A 37 5.61 6.62 10.92
N LEU A 38 5.39 5.30 10.79
CA LEU A 38 6.42 4.33 10.39
C LEU A 38 6.84 4.49 8.92
N THR A 39 5.92 4.86 8.04
CA THR A 39 6.21 5.04 6.61
C THR A 39 6.92 6.36 6.35
N GLY A 40 6.70 7.38 7.17
CA GLY A 40 7.19 8.74 6.92
C GLY A 40 6.37 9.43 5.83
N TRP A 41 5.08 9.10 5.74
CA TRP A 41 4.14 9.66 4.77
C TRP A 41 4.15 11.20 4.70
N SER A 42 4.38 11.90 5.83
CA SER A 42 4.29 13.35 5.93
C SER A 42 5.35 14.06 5.09
N ALA A 43 6.50 13.42 4.85
CA ALA A 43 7.54 13.96 3.97
C ALA A 43 7.08 14.12 2.51
N LEU A 44 6.04 13.38 2.12
CA LEU A 44 5.46 13.43 0.79
C LEU A 44 4.21 14.31 0.70
N SER A 45 3.49 14.51 1.81
CA SER A 45 2.19 15.22 1.80
C SER A 45 2.33 16.75 1.74
N LYS A 46 2.86 17.26 0.63
CA LYS A 46 2.97 18.71 0.38
C LYS A 46 1.63 19.29 -0.10
N PRO A 47 1.24 20.50 0.33
CA PRO A 47 0.01 21.16 -0.14
C PRO A 47 -0.09 21.20 -1.67
N GLY A 48 -1.24 20.82 -2.21
CA GLY A 48 -1.51 20.85 -3.66
C GLY A 48 -0.84 19.73 -4.48
N TRP A 49 -0.02 18.87 -3.85
CA TRP A 49 0.73 17.87 -4.61
C TRP A 49 -0.15 16.71 -5.08
N TYR A 50 -1.07 16.25 -4.25
CA TYR A 50 -2.00 15.18 -4.61
C TYR A 50 -2.92 15.62 -5.77
N GLU A 51 -3.45 16.84 -5.68
CA GLU A 51 -4.32 17.44 -6.69
C GLU A 51 -3.61 17.60 -8.03
N ARG A 52 -2.30 17.93 -8.00
CA ARG A 52 -1.46 17.98 -9.21
C ARG A 52 -1.23 16.61 -9.83
N ILE A 53 -1.10 15.56 -9.02
CA ILE A 53 -0.93 14.18 -9.50
C ILE A 53 -2.23 13.70 -10.14
N MET A 54 -3.39 13.95 -9.51
CA MET A 54 -4.70 13.57 -10.06
C MET A 54 -4.99 14.19 -11.44
N ARG A 55 -4.37 15.32 -11.78
CA ARG A 55 -4.48 15.95 -13.11
C ARG A 55 -3.72 15.22 -14.22
N LYS A 56 -2.94 14.18 -13.89
CA LYS A 56 -2.20 13.35 -14.84
C LYS A 56 -2.82 11.95 -14.88
N PRO A 57 -3.87 11.73 -15.68
CA PRO A 57 -4.50 10.42 -15.75
C PRO A 57 -3.56 9.40 -16.40
N PRO A 58 -3.67 8.10 -16.03
CA PRO A 58 -2.98 7.02 -16.73
C PRO A 58 -3.64 6.75 -18.09
N ASP A 59 -3.06 5.84 -18.87
CA ASP A 59 -3.63 5.44 -20.16
C ASP A 59 -4.97 4.69 -20.01
N GLY A 60 -5.75 4.65 -21.09
CA GLY A 60 -7.09 4.07 -21.08
C GLY A 60 -7.14 2.59 -20.68
N LYS A 61 -6.13 1.78 -21.06
CA LYS A 61 -6.09 0.35 -20.70
C LYS A 61 -5.90 0.18 -19.20
N THR A 62 -5.06 1.02 -18.59
CA THR A 62 -4.88 1.06 -17.15
C THR A 62 -6.17 1.46 -16.42
N VAL A 63 -6.90 2.45 -16.93
CA VAL A 63 -8.20 2.85 -16.36
C VAL A 63 -9.20 1.69 -16.42
N GLU A 64 -9.35 1.04 -17.57
CA GLU A 64 -10.25 -0.12 -17.72
C GLU A 64 -9.90 -1.28 -16.78
N ALA A 65 -8.60 -1.56 -16.57
CA ALA A 65 -8.16 -2.59 -15.65
C ALA A 65 -8.51 -2.26 -14.20
N ILE A 66 -8.40 -0.98 -13.81
CA ILE A 66 -8.82 -0.51 -12.48
C ILE A 66 -10.33 -0.70 -12.31
N GLU A 67 -11.14 -0.23 -13.27
CA GLU A 67 -12.62 -0.33 -13.18
C GLU A 67 -13.11 -1.77 -13.00
N LYS A 68 -12.53 -2.71 -13.76
CA LYS A 68 -12.86 -4.15 -13.65
C LYS A 68 -12.60 -4.71 -12.26
N ASP A 69 -11.66 -4.13 -11.51
CA ASP A 69 -11.25 -4.61 -10.20
C ASP A 69 -12.06 -4.01 -9.07
N LEU A 70 -12.68 -2.83 -9.26
CA LEU A 70 -13.41 -2.13 -8.20
C LEU A 70 -14.53 -2.99 -7.60
N ASP A 71 -15.35 -3.63 -8.44
CA ASP A 71 -16.50 -4.41 -7.96
C ASP A 71 -16.13 -5.73 -7.26
N ARG A 72 -14.94 -6.27 -7.56
CA ARG A 72 -14.39 -7.43 -6.86
C ARG A 72 -13.51 -7.07 -5.66
N THR A 73 -13.37 -5.78 -5.35
CA THR A 73 -12.58 -5.31 -4.19
C THR A 73 -13.46 -5.24 -2.96
N PHE A 74 -13.19 -6.11 -1.97
CA PHE A 74 -13.94 -6.20 -0.70
C PHE A 74 -15.47 -6.26 -0.87
N PRO A 75 -16.01 -7.17 -1.71
CA PRO A 75 -17.45 -7.27 -1.92
C PRO A 75 -18.16 -7.64 -0.61
N GLY A 76 -19.24 -6.94 -0.30
CA GLY A 76 -20.06 -7.20 0.89
C GLY A 76 -19.52 -6.62 2.21
N ILE A 77 -18.42 -5.88 2.18
CA ILE A 77 -17.96 -5.10 3.35
C ILE A 77 -18.71 -3.76 3.36
N GLU A 78 -19.54 -3.54 4.38
CA GLU A 78 -20.41 -2.36 4.50
C GLU A 78 -19.60 -1.05 4.49
N GLU A 79 -18.44 -1.03 5.14
CA GLU A 79 -17.57 0.14 5.18
C GLU A 79 -16.97 0.49 3.81
N PHE A 80 -16.95 -0.46 2.87
CA PHE A 80 -16.41 -0.33 1.52
C PHE A 80 -17.52 0.00 0.51
N ASP A 81 -18.23 1.09 0.78
CA ASP A 81 -19.33 1.61 -0.03
C ASP A 81 -18.87 2.23 -1.37
N ASP A 82 -19.83 2.69 -2.19
CA ASP A 82 -19.55 3.33 -3.48
C ASP A 82 -18.68 4.60 -3.34
N GLY A 83 -18.73 5.28 -2.19
CA GLY A 83 -17.83 6.38 -1.88
C GLY A 83 -16.38 5.91 -1.79
N LYS A 84 -16.13 4.83 -1.03
CA LYS A 84 -14.81 4.22 -0.92
C LYS A 84 -14.32 3.59 -2.21
N LYS A 85 -15.21 3.02 -3.02
CA LYS A 85 -14.85 2.55 -4.37
C LYS A 85 -14.38 3.69 -5.27
N ARG A 86 -15.05 4.85 -5.23
CA ARG A 86 -14.60 6.05 -5.96
C ARG A 86 -13.24 6.56 -5.45
N GLU A 87 -13.06 6.65 -4.13
CA GLU A 87 -11.75 6.99 -3.53
C GLU A 87 -10.65 6.02 -3.96
N LEU A 88 -10.95 4.72 -4.03
CA LEU A 88 -10.02 3.69 -4.50
C LEU A 88 -9.66 3.91 -5.96
N ALA A 89 -10.66 4.13 -6.83
CA ALA A 89 -10.44 4.39 -8.25
C ALA A 89 -9.51 5.59 -8.47
N ASP A 90 -9.81 6.71 -7.80
CA ASP A 90 -9.01 7.93 -7.88
C ASP A 90 -7.59 7.72 -7.39
N MET A 91 -7.42 7.01 -6.27
CA MET A 91 -6.10 6.71 -5.70
C MET A 91 -5.26 5.82 -6.62
N LEU A 92 -5.86 4.79 -7.23
CA LEU A 92 -5.18 3.89 -8.16
C LEU A 92 -4.82 4.59 -9.47
N ARG A 93 -5.70 5.43 -10.00
CA ARG A 93 -5.42 6.25 -11.20
C ARG A 93 -4.30 7.23 -10.94
N ALA A 94 -4.34 7.93 -9.80
CA ALA A 94 -3.27 8.85 -9.39
C ALA A 94 -1.93 8.12 -9.23
N HIS A 95 -1.94 6.91 -8.66
CA HIS A 95 -0.74 6.08 -8.52
C HIS A 95 -0.17 5.70 -9.89
N ALA A 96 -1.01 5.19 -10.80
CA ALA A 96 -0.58 4.77 -12.13
C ALA A 96 -0.06 5.95 -12.97
N GLY A 97 -0.69 7.12 -12.85
CA GLY A 97 -0.21 8.35 -13.50
C GLY A 97 1.12 8.87 -12.92
N LEU A 98 1.36 8.63 -11.62
CA LEU A 98 2.63 8.97 -10.97
C LEU A 98 3.76 7.99 -11.33
N PHE A 99 3.45 6.71 -11.50
CA PHE A 99 4.41 5.64 -11.84
C PHE A 99 4.03 4.90 -13.12
N PRO A 100 4.16 5.50 -14.32
CA PRO A 100 3.74 4.86 -15.58
C PRO A 100 4.43 3.53 -15.87
N SER A 101 5.67 3.33 -15.41
CA SER A 101 6.40 2.05 -15.57
C SER A 101 5.91 0.92 -14.65
N VAL A 102 5.11 1.26 -13.64
CA VAL A 102 4.43 0.29 -12.77
C VAL A 102 2.98 0.14 -13.22
N GLY A 103 2.34 1.25 -13.59
CA GLY A 103 0.94 1.29 -14.02
C GLY A 103 0.00 0.75 -12.95
N TYR A 104 -0.88 -0.16 -13.36
CA TYR A 104 -1.76 -0.93 -12.49
C TYR A 104 -1.57 -2.42 -12.72
N CYS A 105 -1.21 -3.14 -11.66
CA CYS A 105 -1.16 -4.59 -11.63
C CYS A 105 -2.35 -5.13 -10.84
N GLN A 106 -2.98 -6.19 -11.36
CA GLN A 106 -4.09 -6.86 -10.67
C GLN A 106 -3.66 -7.26 -9.25
N GLY A 107 -4.50 -6.96 -8.26
CA GLY A 107 -4.22 -7.18 -6.84
C GLY A 107 -3.78 -5.93 -6.09
N MET A 108 -3.33 -4.88 -6.79
CA MET A 108 -3.02 -3.58 -6.17
C MET A 108 -4.25 -2.94 -5.51
N ASN A 109 -5.44 -3.14 -6.08
CA ASN A 109 -6.73 -2.73 -5.53
C ASN A 109 -6.94 -3.18 -4.08
N PHE A 110 -6.53 -4.40 -3.71
CA PHE A 110 -6.72 -4.89 -2.35
C PHE A 110 -5.78 -4.20 -1.35
N VAL A 111 -4.52 -3.96 -1.73
CA VAL A 111 -3.58 -3.22 -0.89
C VAL A 111 -4.06 -1.79 -0.69
N ALA A 112 -4.41 -1.12 -1.78
CA ALA A 112 -4.94 0.23 -1.80
C ALA A 112 -6.25 0.35 -1.00
N GLY A 113 -7.22 -0.53 -1.25
CA GLY A 113 -8.51 -0.52 -0.55
C GLY A 113 -8.37 -0.81 0.94
N PHE A 114 -7.46 -1.70 1.34
CA PHE A 114 -7.19 -1.96 2.75
C PHE A 114 -6.62 -0.73 3.46
N LEU A 115 -5.73 0.02 2.81
CA LEU A 115 -5.25 1.30 3.35
C LEU A 115 -6.39 2.30 3.55
N LEU A 116 -7.33 2.40 2.60
CA LEU A 116 -8.51 3.26 2.71
C LEU A 116 -9.44 2.85 3.86
N MET A 117 -9.62 1.54 4.09
CA MET A 117 -10.41 1.03 5.21
C MET A 117 -9.75 1.35 6.55
N VAL A 118 -8.43 1.16 6.67
CA VAL A 118 -7.69 1.49 7.90
C VAL A 118 -7.63 3.00 8.14
N ALA A 119 -7.58 3.81 7.08
CA ALA A 119 -7.65 5.27 7.18
C ALA A 119 -9.01 5.75 7.71
N GLY A 120 -10.08 5.01 7.42
CA GLY A 120 -11.44 5.31 7.86
C GLY A 120 -12.04 6.52 7.13
N ARG A 121 -12.94 7.23 7.82
CA ARG A 121 -13.68 8.39 7.30
C ARG A 121 -13.27 9.68 8.03
N VAL A 122 -12.02 10.09 7.83
CA VAL A 122 -11.52 11.38 8.29
C VAL A 122 -11.22 12.27 7.08
N PRO A 123 -11.23 13.61 7.23
CA PRO A 123 -10.78 14.51 6.18
C PRO A 123 -9.40 14.10 5.68
N ASP A 124 -9.19 14.19 4.36
CA ASP A 124 -7.94 13.80 3.69
C ASP A 124 -7.53 12.32 3.81
N ALA A 125 -8.39 11.42 4.31
CA ALA A 125 -8.05 10.00 4.47
C ALA A 125 -7.54 9.34 3.18
N ALA A 126 -8.19 9.60 2.04
CA ALA A 126 -7.77 9.07 0.74
C ALA A 126 -6.41 9.63 0.29
N LYS A 127 -6.17 10.92 0.49
CA LYS A 127 -4.88 11.58 0.20
C LYS A 127 -3.76 11.01 1.07
N ASP A 128 -4.00 10.83 2.36
CA ASP A 128 -3.02 10.22 3.26
C ASP A 128 -2.76 8.75 2.90
N ALA A 129 -3.80 8.00 2.55
CA ALA A 129 -3.67 6.61 2.11
C ALA A 129 -2.87 6.50 0.82
N PHE A 130 -3.07 7.44 -0.11
CA PHE A 130 -2.28 7.58 -1.33
C PHE A 130 -0.80 7.77 -1.00
N PHE A 131 -0.44 8.74 -0.16
CA PHE A 131 0.98 8.96 0.18
C PHE A 131 1.61 7.81 0.95
N LEU A 132 0.81 7.09 1.75
CA LEU A 132 1.26 5.86 2.38
C LEU A 132 1.54 4.77 1.34
N LEU A 133 0.66 4.59 0.35
CA LEU A 133 0.88 3.68 -0.78
C LEU A 133 2.16 4.06 -1.55
N VAL A 134 2.35 5.34 -1.86
CA VAL A 134 3.57 5.83 -2.53
C VAL A 134 4.83 5.50 -1.72
N GLN A 135 4.80 5.70 -0.40
CA GLN A 135 5.91 5.29 0.48
C GLN A 135 6.15 3.77 0.43
N MET A 136 5.10 2.94 0.40
CA MET A 136 5.25 1.50 0.24
C MET A 136 5.96 1.14 -1.07
N MET A 137 5.55 1.78 -2.16
CA MET A 137 6.13 1.55 -3.48
C MET A 137 7.60 1.95 -3.54
N VAL A 138 7.96 3.11 -2.99
CA VAL A 138 9.32 3.66 -3.12
C VAL A 138 10.25 3.18 -2.00
N LYS A 139 9.90 3.42 -0.74
CA LYS A 139 10.77 3.16 0.42
C LYS A 139 10.94 1.68 0.68
N TYR A 140 9.86 0.92 0.57
CA TYR A 140 9.86 -0.52 0.81
C TYR A 140 9.94 -1.34 -0.48
N ARG A 141 10.13 -0.68 -1.63
CA ARG A 141 10.26 -1.30 -2.96
C ARG A 141 9.11 -2.24 -3.33
N ALA A 142 7.91 -1.97 -2.81
CA ALA A 142 6.72 -2.76 -3.15
C ALA A 142 6.37 -2.63 -4.64
N ASN A 143 6.84 -1.59 -5.33
CA ASN A 143 6.71 -1.46 -6.78
C ASN A 143 7.23 -2.69 -7.54
N LEU A 144 8.25 -3.38 -7.01
CA LEU A 144 8.82 -4.58 -7.60
C LEU A 144 7.91 -5.82 -7.51
N LEU A 145 6.84 -5.77 -6.70
CA LEU A 145 5.79 -6.78 -6.69
C LEU A 145 4.81 -6.62 -7.85
N PHE A 146 4.73 -5.42 -8.43
CA PHE A 146 3.65 -5.03 -9.35
C PHE A 146 4.15 -4.65 -10.74
N CYS A 147 5.39 -4.19 -10.87
CA CYS A 147 5.95 -3.82 -12.17
C CYS A 147 6.13 -5.04 -13.08
N ASP A 148 6.32 -4.76 -14.37
CA ASP A 148 6.50 -5.77 -15.40
C ASP A 148 7.53 -6.83 -15.02
N GLY A 149 7.20 -8.08 -15.30
CA GLY A 149 8.02 -9.24 -14.98
C GLY A 149 7.95 -9.69 -13.51
N LEU A 150 7.25 -8.96 -12.63
CA LEU A 150 6.97 -9.31 -11.22
C LEU A 150 8.23 -9.78 -10.45
N PRO A 151 9.35 -9.02 -10.49
CA PRO A 151 10.65 -9.51 -10.03
C PRO A 151 10.68 -9.88 -8.55
N LEU A 152 10.08 -9.07 -7.68
CA LEU A 152 10.07 -9.36 -6.24
C LEU A 152 9.12 -10.51 -5.90
N LEU A 153 8.02 -10.68 -6.65
CA LEU A 153 7.14 -11.83 -6.49
C LEU A 153 7.84 -13.13 -6.84
N LYS A 154 8.61 -13.14 -7.93
CA LYS A 154 9.44 -14.30 -8.33
C LYS A 154 10.49 -14.62 -7.26
N LEU A 155 11.18 -13.61 -6.75
CA LEU A 155 12.16 -13.78 -5.67
C LEU A 155 11.51 -14.33 -4.39
N HIS A 156 10.39 -13.75 -3.96
CA HIS A 156 9.67 -14.22 -2.77
C HIS A 156 9.13 -15.65 -2.95
N THR A 157 8.62 -16.00 -4.13
CA THR A 157 8.20 -17.37 -4.45
C THR A 157 9.37 -18.35 -4.32
N PHE A 158 10.54 -17.99 -4.86
CA PHE A 158 11.75 -18.81 -4.73
C PHE A 158 12.20 -18.97 -3.28
N GLN A 159 12.25 -17.87 -2.52
CA GLN A 159 12.63 -17.87 -1.10
C GLN A 159 11.65 -18.71 -0.27
N TYR A 160 10.35 -18.53 -0.50
CA TYR A 160 9.29 -19.29 0.15
C TYR A 160 9.44 -20.80 -0.10
N ARG A 161 9.59 -21.21 -1.37
CA ARG A 161 9.80 -22.63 -1.74
C ARG A 161 11.05 -23.20 -1.06
N THR A 162 12.15 -22.45 -1.05
CA THR A 162 13.39 -22.87 -0.40
C THR A 162 13.23 -23.05 1.11
N LEU A 163 12.55 -22.11 1.77
CA LEU A 163 12.29 -22.17 3.21
C LEU A 163 11.32 -23.32 3.54
N LEU A 164 10.29 -23.52 2.72
CA LEU A 164 9.34 -24.62 2.89
C LEU A 164 10.05 -25.98 2.85
N GLN A 165 10.92 -26.19 1.86
CA GLN A 165 11.72 -27.42 1.75
C GLN A 165 12.66 -27.63 2.94
N ARG A 166 13.27 -26.55 3.46
CA ARG A 166 14.22 -26.66 4.57
C ARG A 166 13.55 -26.88 5.93
N LEU A 167 12.42 -26.22 6.17
CA LEU A 167 11.74 -26.23 7.46
C LEU A 167 10.70 -27.35 7.55
N PHE A 168 10.13 -27.76 6.42
CA PHE A 168 9.06 -28.75 6.33
C PHE A 168 9.31 -29.70 5.15
N PRO A 169 10.36 -30.54 5.20
CA PRO A 169 10.78 -31.38 4.08
C PRO A 169 9.70 -32.36 3.60
N ASP A 170 8.74 -32.72 4.46
CA ASP A 170 7.65 -33.65 4.13
C ASP A 170 6.46 -32.98 3.42
N VAL A 171 6.39 -31.64 3.38
CA VAL A 171 5.28 -30.89 2.77
C VAL A 171 5.40 -30.77 1.24
N PRO A 172 6.59 -30.49 0.65
CA PRO A 172 6.76 -30.35 -0.79
C PRO A 172 6.25 -31.53 -1.64
N SER A 173 6.27 -32.77 -1.12
CA SER A 173 5.78 -33.95 -1.83
C SER A 173 4.27 -33.93 -2.11
N PHE A 174 3.51 -33.08 -1.41
CA PHE A 174 2.06 -32.95 -1.56
C PHE A 174 1.64 -31.74 -2.39
N LEU A 175 2.57 -30.88 -2.81
CA LEU A 175 2.27 -29.71 -3.63
C LEU A 175 2.41 -30.05 -5.12
N PRO A 176 1.42 -29.71 -5.97
CA PRO A 176 1.54 -29.89 -7.41
C PRO A 176 2.70 -29.05 -7.97
N HIS A 177 3.42 -29.63 -8.93
CA HIS A 177 4.61 -29.05 -9.58
C HIS A 177 4.29 -27.79 -10.38
#